data_AF-A0A3D0R7N0-F1
#
_entry.id   AF-A0A3D0R7N0-F1
#
_cell.length_a   1.000
_cell.length_b   1.000
_cell.length_c   1.000
_cell.angle_alpha   90.00
_cell.angle_beta   90.00
_cell.angle_gamma   90.00
#
_symmetry.space_group_name_H-M   'P 1'
#
loop_
_entity.id
_entity.type
_entity.pdbx_description
1 polymer ?
#
loop_
_entity_poly.entity_id
_entity_poly.type
_entity_poly.pdbx_seq_one_letter_code
_entity_poly.pdbx_strand_id
1 'polypeptide(L)'
;LADVDWRDKVLSAIMTTPKYFRYPYLAEGKHEKKAKVVQFLQDNHYVVAPVTIDSKDFQFNEQLYRIPYRQREKYIHTLKPRYLNYIWQQTLRAEKNSANKPVKQILLLHANLLNSYLLGDIIKLYQKNGYRFITLDEALANPAPALNETLSYHQQSDNFNNFSFFTHYIDVSKS
;
A
#
# COMPACT_ATOMS: atom_id res chain seq x y z
N LEU A 1 17.45 12.45 1.88
CA LEU A 1 18.25 12.28 0.65
C LEU A 1 19.37 11.27 0.88
N ALA A 2 20.26 11.50 1.85
CA ALA A 2 21.34 10.54 2.19
C ALA A 2 20.89 9.08 2.41
N ASP A 3 19.70 8.86 2.99
CA ASP A 3 19.15 7.51 3.21
C ASP A 3 18.72 6.81 1.90
N VAL A 4 18.24 7.57 0.91
CA VAL A 4 17.88 7.04 -0.42
C VAL A 4 19.14 6.70 -1.21
N ASP A 5 20.14 7.59 -1.22
CA ASP A 5 21.42 7.37 -1.90
C ASP A 5 22.18 6.15 -1.34
N TRP A 6 22.13 5.96 -0.02
CA TRP A 6 22.74 4.81 0.63
C TRP A 6 22.03 3.51 0.25
N ARG A 7 20.69 3.49 0.27
CA ARG A 7 19.91 2.31 -0.14
C ARG A 7 20.10 1.97 -1.62
N ASP A 8 20.21 2.96 -2.49
CA ASP A 8 20.49 2.73 -3.92
C ASP A 8 21.82 2.03 -4.14
N LYS A 9 22.87 2.39 -3.38
CA LYS A 9 24.16 1.71 -3.45
C LYS A 9 24.11 0.27 -2.94
N VAL A 10 23.31 0.00 -1.91
CA VAL A 10 23.15 -1.35 -1.35
C VAL A 10 22.33 -2.26 -2.26
N LEU A 11 21.30 -1.72 -2.90
CA LEU A 11 20.33 -2.50 -3.69
C LEU A 11 20.69 -2.60 -5.17
N SER A 12 21.72 -1.89 -5.65
CA SER A 12 22.02 -1.75 -7.09
C SER A 12 22.13 -3.08 -7.86
N ALA A 13 22.57 -4.15 -7.20
CA ALA A 13 22.69 -5.48 -7.80
C ALA A 13 21.34 -6.17 -8.08
N ILE A 14 20.25 -5.72 -7.45
CA ILE A 14 18.91 -6.31 -7.53
C ILE A 14 17.83 -5.29 -7.90
N MET A 15 18.20 -4.04 -8.20
CA MET A 15 17.25 -3.01 -8.60
C MET A 15 16.73 -3.26 -10.01
N THR A 16 15.41 -3.11 -10.17
CA THR A 16 14.74 -3.10 -11.46
C THR A 16 14.70 -1.69 -12.04
N THR A 17 14.68 -1.59 -13.36
CA THR A 17 14.40 -0.35 -14.09
C THR A 17 12.97 -0.41 -14.67
N PRO A 18 12.12 0.61 -14.46
CA PRO A 18 12.38 1.88 -13.78
C PRO A 18 12.39 1.78 -12.23
N LYS A 19 12.93 2.80 -11.56
CA LYS A 19 12.94 2.90 -10.10
C LYS A 19 11.62 3.50 -9.61
N TYR A 20 10.93 2.85 -8.67
CA TYR A 20 9.72 3.39 -8.05
C TYR A 20 10.00 3.90 -6.65
N PHE A 21 9.41 5.05 -6.31
CA PHE A 21 9.49 5.61 -4.98
C PHE A 21 8.10 5.68 -4.34
N ARG A 22 8.01 5.36 -3.05
CA ARG A 22 6.83 5.63 -2.23
C ARG A 22 7.25 6.35 -0.96
N TYR A 23 6.50 7.41 -0.63
CA TYR A 23 6.72 8.16 0.59
C TYR A 23 6.39 7.29 1.81
N PRO A 24 7.29 7.20 2.81
CA PRO A 24 6.96 6.64 4.10
C PRO A 24 5.75 7.37 4.70
N TYR A 25 4.81 6.61 5.25
CA TYR A 25 3.57 7.13 5.86
C TYR A 25 2.63 7.88 4.92
N LEU A 26 2.80 7.77 3.59
CA LEU A 26 2.05 8.57 2.60
C LEU A 26 2.17 10.11 2.81
N ALA A 27 2.99 10.52 3.79
CA ALA A 27 3.15 11.87 4.30
C ALA A 27 3.85 12.73 3.26
N GLU A 28 3.05 13.39 2.45
CA GLU A 28 3.45 14.56 1.69
C GLU A 28 3.73 15.69 2.69
N GLY A 29 4.93 15.70 3.27
CA GLY A 29 5.34 16.69 4.27
C GLY A 29 5.20 18.16 3.79
N LYS A 30 5.28 19.10 4.73
CA LYS A 30 5.10 20.56 4.49
C LYS A 30 5.90 21.09 3.28
N HIS A 31 5.25 22.01 2.57
CA HIS A 31 5.49 22.46 1.18
C HIS A 31 6.94 22.62 0.70
N GLU A 32 7.87 23.12 1.51
CA GLU A 32 9.26 23.35 1.05
C GLU A 32 10.11 22.08 0.96
N LYS A 33 9.89 21.10 1.86
CA LYS A 33 10.61 19.82 1.81
C LYS A 33 10.06 18.93 0.69
N LYS A 34 8.75 19.03 0.40
CA LYS A 34 8.09 18.31 -0.70
C LYS A 34 8.69 18.68 -2.05
N ALA A 35 8.82 19.97 -2.35
CA ALA A 35 9.38 20.43 -3.62
C ALA A 35 10.80 19.88 -3.86
N LYS A 36 11.66 19.90 -2.83
CA LYS A 36 13.03 19.35 -2.92
C LYS A 36 13.06 17.84 -3.09
N VAL A 37 12.16 17.09 -2.46
CA VAL A 37 12.09 15.63 -2.62
C VAL A 37 11.50 15.28 -3.99
N VAL A 38 10.45 15.96 -4.44
CA VAL A 38 9.89 15.76 -5.80
C VAL A 38 10.95 16.06 -6.86
N GLN A 39 11.69 17.16 -6.73
CA GLN A 39 12.76 17.51 -7.64
C GLN A 39 13.85 16.43 -7.64
N PHE A 40 14.32 15.99 -6.47
CA PHE A 40 15.30 14.90 -6.37
C PHE A 40 14.81 13.60 -7.02
N LEU A 41 13.54 13.23 -6.82
CA LEU A 41 12.96 12.04 -7.44
C LEU A 41 12.89 12.17 -8.97
N GLN A 42 12.52 13.34 -9.49
CA GLN A 42 12.53 13.62 -10.93
C GLN A 42 13.94 13.55 -11.51
N ASP A 43 14.91 14.20 -10.85
CA ASP A 43 16.31 14.26 -11.26
C ASP A 43 16.98 12.87 -11.27
N ASN A 44 16.47 11.94 -10.44
CA ASN A 44 16.97 10.56 -10.34
C ASN A 44 16.05 9.52 -11.00
N HIS A 45 15.13 9.95 -11.86
CA HIS A 45 14.24 9.10 -12.67
C HIS A 45 13.33 8.15 -11.85
N TYR A 46 12.89 8.59 -10.67
CA TYR A 46 11.92 7.86 -9.86
C TYR A 46 10.49 8.14 -10.29
N VAL A 47 9.67 7.08 -10.35
CA VAL A 47 8.23 7.17 -10.56
C VAL A 47 7.51 7.02 -9.22
N VAL A 48 6.69 8.02 -8.86
CA VAL A 48 5.88 7.97 -7.62
C VAL A 48 4.65 7.11 -7.88
N ALA A 49 4.53 6.01 -7.14
CA ALA A 49 3.38 5.11 -7.26
C ALA A 49 2.25 5.52 -6.29
N PRO A 50 1.07 5.94 -6.80
CA PRO A 50 -0.04 6.34 -5.94
C PRO A 50 -0.64 5.13 -5.22
N VAL A 51 -1.23 5.37 -4.04
CA VAL A 51 -2.07 4.38 -3.35
C VAL A 51 -3.51 4.77 -3.56
N THR A 52 -4.31 3.83 -4.08
CA THR A 52 -5.73 4.07 -4.37
C THR A 52 -6.61 3.32 -3.36
N ILE A 53 -6.16 2.16 -2.86
CA ILE A 53 -6.83 1.36 -1.85
C ILE A 53 -5.89 1.12 -0.68
N ASP A 54 -6.27 1.59 0.50
CA ASP A 54 -5.57 1.32 1.76
C ASP A 54 -6.25 0.17 2.52
N SER A 55 -5.53 -0.93 2.70
CA SER A 55 -6.00 -2.12 3.42
C SER A 55 -6.10 -1.90 4.93
N LYS A 56 -5.41 -0.89 5.49
CA LYS A 56 -5.19 -0.70 6.93
C LYS A 56 -4.77 -1.98 7.66
N ASP A 57 -4.03 -2.83 6.97
CA ASP A 57 -3.60 -4.14 7.47
C ASP A 57 -2.85 -4.06 8.81
N PHE A 58 -2.13 -2.97 9.08
CA PHE A 58 -1.46 -2.72 10.35
C PHE A 58 -2.41 -2.79 11.56
N GLN A 59 -3.65 -2.26 11.44
CA GLN A 59 -4.64 -2.28 12.53
C GLN A 59 -5.14 -3.69 12.81
N PHE A 60 -5.33 -4.49 11.77
CA PHE A 60 -5.74 -5.89 11.88
C PHE A 60 -4.58 -6.77 12.36
N ASN A 61 -3.36 -6.47 11.92
CA ASN A 61 -2.15 -7.17 12.33
C ASN A 61 -1.82 -6.92 13.81
N GLU A 62 -2.08 -5.71 14.32
CA GLU A 62 -1.97 -5.41 15.76
C GLU A 62 -2.93 -6.28 16.60
N GLN A 63 -4.18 -6.45 16.13
CA GLN A 63 -5.14 -7.34 16.80
C GLN A 63 -4.61 -8.78 16.88
N LEU A 64 -3.99 -9.27 15.80
CA LEU A 64 -3.38 -10.61 15.77
C LEU A 64 -2.21 -10.75 16.74
N TYR A 65 -1.40 -9.70 16.93
CA TYR A 65 -0.29 -9.74 17.89
C TYR A 65 -0.73 -9.85 19.35
N ARG A 66 -1.93 -9.35 19.68
CA ARG A 66 -2.53 -9.48 21.02
C ARG A 66 -2.99 -10.91 21.33
N ILE A 67 -3.07 -11.79 20.32
CA ILE A 67 -3.44 -13.20 20.50
C ILE A 67 -2.18 -14.04 20.77
N PRO A 68 -2.20 -14.96 21.74
CA PRO A 68 -1.10 -15.89 21.99
C PRO A 68 -0.70 -16.66 20.73
N TYR A 69 0.60 -16.80 20.47
CA TYR A 69 1.15 -17.38 19.24
C TYR A 69 0.46 -18.68 18.80
N ARG A 70 0.27 -19.64 19.73
CA ARG A 70 -0.35 -20.95 19.47
C ARG A 70 -1.83 -20.88 19.09
N GLN A 71 -2.50 -19.74 19.31
CA GLN A 71 -3.92 -19.54 19.02
C GLN A 71 -4.16 -18.66 17.79
N ARG A 72 -3.11 -18.04 17.24
CA ARG A 72 -3.22 -17.08 16.13
C ARG A 72 -3.83 -17.69 14.88
N GLU A 73 -3.37 -18.88 14.49
CA GLU A 73 -3.90 -19.58 13.31
C GLU A 73 -5.40 -19.83 13.42
N LYS A 74 -5.87 -20.30 14.59
CA LYS A 74 -7.30 -20.47 14.84
C LYS A 74 -8.04 -19.13 14.80
N TYR A 75 -7.47 -18.08 15.39
CA TYR A 75 -8.07 -16.75 15.43
C TYR A 75 -8.17 -16.09 14.05
N ILE A 76 -7.26 -16.40 13.12
CA ILE A 76 -7.30 -15.89 11.75
C ILE A 76 -8.64 -16.21 11.09
N HIS A 77 -9.24 -17.38 11.34
CA HIS A 77 -10.55 -17.72 10.78
C HIS A 77 -11.66 -16.76 11.24
N THR A 78 -11.56 -16.23 12.46
CA THR A 78 -12.49 -15.22 12.99
C THR A 78 -12.20 -13.84 12.40
N LEU A 79 -10.93 -13.47 12.21
CA LEU A 79 -10.53 -12.16 11.70
C LEU A 79 -10.74 -12.01 10.18
N LYS A 80 -10.57 -13.11 9.44
CA LYS A 80 -10.64 -13.16 7.97
C LYS A 80 -11.85 -12.46 7.36
N PRO A 81 -13.11 -12.80 7.70
CA PRO A 81 -14.27 -12.19 7.05
C PRO A 81 -14.33 -10.68 7.27
N ARG A 82 -13.92 -10.19 8.45
CA ARG A 82 -13.88 -8.74 8.73
C ARG A 82 -12.82 -8.04 7.88
N TYR A 83 -11.64 -8.61 7.78
CA TYR A 83 -10.54 -8.03 7.02
C TYR A 83 -10.82 -8.00 5.51
N LEU A 84 -11.31 -9.10 4.94
CA LEU A 84 -11.68 -9.15 3.52
C LEU A 84 -12.84 -8.19 3.20
N ASN A 85 -13.84 -8.09 4.08
CA ASN A 85 -14.91 -7.11 3.91
C ASN A 85 -14.35 -5.69 3.97
N TYR A 86 -13.42 -5.38 4.88
CA TYR A 86 -12.80 -4.05 4.94
C TYR A 86 -12.09 -3.70 3.63
N ILE A 87 -11.21 -4.58 3.12
CA ILE A 87 -10.54 -4.38 1.82
C ILE A 87 -11.56 -4.14 0.70
N TRP A 88 -12.64 -4.93 0.69
CA TRP A 88 -13.67 -4.80 -0.34
C TRP A 88 -14.40 -3.44 -0.25
N GLN A 89 -14.76 -2.98 0.94
CA GLN A 89 -15.36 -1.66 1.12
C GLN A 89 -14.43 -0.53 0.68
N GLN A 90 -13.12 -0.64 0.96
CA GLN A 90 -12.12 0.32 0.48
C GLN A 90 -11.98 0.30 -1.05
N THR A 91 -12.08 -0.88 -1.65
CA THR A 91 -12.10 -1.04 -3.12
C THR A 91 -13.30 -0.34 -3.73
N LEU A 92 -14.51 -0.58 -3.21
CA LEU A 92 -15.73 0.07 -3.70
C LEU A 92 -15.68 1.60 -3.56
N ARG A 93 -15.05 2.11 -2.49
CA ARG A 93 -14.81 3.55 -2.32
C ARG A 93 -13.86 4.10 -3.39
N ALA A 94 -12.77 3.40 -3.70
CA ALA A 94 -11.83 3.80 -4.75
C ALA A 94 -12.48 3.81 -6.14
N GLU A 95 -13.29 2.79 -6.46
CA GLU A 95 -14.08 2.73 -7.70
C GLU A 95 -15.04 3.94 -7.82
N LYS A 96 -15.76 4.26 -6.73
CA LYS A 96 -16.65 5.41 -6.68
C LYS A 96 -15.90 6.74 -6.87
N ASN A 97 -14.74 6.90 -6.23
CA ASN A 97 -13.90 8.09 -6.37
C ASN A 97 -13.36 8.27 -7.79
N SER A 98 -13.29 7.18 -8.54
CA SER A 98 -12.89 7.17 -9.94
C SER A 98 -14.03 7.54 -10.89
N ALA A 99 -15.21 7.90 -10.37
CA ALA A 99 -16.42 8.19 -11.14
C ALA A 99 -16.78 7.09 -12.15
N ASN A 100 -16.52 5.82 -11.78
CA ASN A 100 -16.69 4.64 -12.64
C ASN A 100 -15.91 4.68 -13.97
N LYS A 101 -14.85 5.50 -14.06
CA LYS A 101 -13.91 5.43 -15.18
C LYS A 101 -13.12 4.11 -15.11
N PRO A 102 -12.70 3.56 -16.26
CA PRO A 102 -11.87 2.34 -16.31
C PRO A 102 -10.42 2.66 -15.92
N VAL A 103 -10.19 2.95 -14.65
CA VAL A 103 -8.87 3.25 -14.08
C VAL A 103 -8.33 2.04 -13.32
N LYS A 104 -7.01 2.01 -13.14
CA LYS A 104 -6.29 0.91 -12.48
C LYS A 104 -6.13 1.21 -11.00
N GLN A 105 -6.35 0.21 -10.14
CA GLN A 105 -6.29 0.36 -8.70
C GLN A 105 -4.98 -0.20 -8.16
N ILE A 106 -4.39 0.48 -7.17
CA ILE A 106 -3.16 0.10 -6.50
C ILE A 106 -3.49 -0.12 -5.02
N LEU A 107 -3.48 -1.40 -4.61
CA LEU A 107 -3.72 -1.82 -3.24
C LEU A 107 -2.42 -1.77 -2.41
N LEU A 108 -2.45 -1.07 -1.28
CA LEU A 108 -1.37 -1.05 -0.32
C LEU A 108 -1.46 -2.25 0.64
N LEU A 109 -0.41 -3.08 0.65
CA LEU A 109 -0.21 -4.19 1.59
C LEU A 109 1.21 -4.14 2.17
N HIS A 110 1.36 -4.68 3.37
CA HIS A 110 2.64 -4.90 4.02
C HIS A 110 2.94 -6.40 4.12
N ALA A 111 4.22 -6.77 4.03
CA ALA A 111 4.67 -8.14 4.28
C ALA A 111 4.66 -8.43 5.80
N ASN A 112 3.46 -8.57 6.36
CA ASN A 112 3.22 -8.79 7.79
C ASN A 112 2.59 -10.16 8.08
N LEU A 113 2.47 -10.51 9.36
CA LEU A 113 1.95 -11.81 9.80
C LEU A 113 0.50 -12.03 9.37
N LEU A 114 -0.36 -11.00 9.43
CA LEU A 114 -1.73 -11.09 8.95
C LEU A 114 -1.79 -11.49 7.47
N ASN A 115 -1.06 -10.76 6.62
CA ASN A 115 -1.08 -10.98 5.19
C ASN A 115 -0.39 -12.30 4.82
N SER A 116 0.59 -12.79 5.60
CA SER A 116 1.14 -14.13 5.35
C SER A 116 0.10 -15.24 5.47
N TYR A 117 -0.95 -15.07 6.28
CA TYR A 117 -2.08 -16.00 6.34
C TYR A 117 -3.12 -15.77 5.24
N LEU A 118 -3.40 -14.50 4.90
CA LEU A 118 -4.60 -14.13 4.15
C LEU A 118 -4.35 -13.66 2.71
N LEU A 119 -3.10 -13.62 2.24
CA LEU A 119 -2.77 -13.18 0.88
C LEU A 119 -3.55 -13.94 -0.19
N GLY A 120 -3.63 -15.28 -0.04
CA GLY A 120 -4.38 -16.12 -0.96
C GLY A 120 -5.89 -15.82 -0.98
N ASP A 121 -6.48 -15.46 0.16
CA ASP A 121 -7.88 -15.06 0.22
C ASP A 121 -8.11 -13.67 -0.40
N ILE A 122 -7.18 -12.73 -0.23
CA ILE A 122 -7.23 -11.41 -0.89
C ILE A 122 -7.18 -11.58 -2.41
N ILE A 123 -6.26 -12.43 -2.90
CA ILE A 123 -6.14 -12.73 -4.33
C ILE A 123 -7.46 -13.28 -4.88
N LYS A 124 -8.04 -14.27 -4.19
CA LYS A 124 -9.33 -14.86 -4.56
C LYS A 124 -10.50 -13.86 -4.52
N LEU A 125 -10.51 -12.96 -3.53
CA LEU A 125 -11.52 -11.90 -3.42
C LEU A 125 -11.55 -11.05 -4.70
N TYR A 126 -10.39 -10.58 -5.17
CA TYR A 126 -10.31 -9.76 -6.38
C TYR A 126 -10.66 -10.55 -7.64
N GLN A 127 -10.13 -11.76 -7.80
CA GLN A 127 -10.45 -12.63 -8.95
C GLN A 127 -11.95 -12.91 -9.05
N LYS A 128 -12.62 -13.24 -7.93
CA LYS A 128 -14.07 -13.49 -7.88
C LYS A 128 -14.89 -12.26 -8.30
N ASN A 129 -14.36 -11.07 -8.09
CA ASN A 129 -15.01 -9.81 -8.44
C ASN A 129 -14.56 -9.24 -9.81
N GLY A 130 -13.91 -10.07 -10.65
CA GLY A 130 -13.56 -9.71 -12.02
C GLY A 130 -12.29 -8.86 -12.17
N TYR A 131 -11.44 -8.80 -11.14
CA TYR A 131 -10.14 -8.14 -11.23
C TYR A 131 -9.05 -9.12 -11.68
N ARG A 132 -8.08 -8.59 -12.44
CA ARG A 132 -6.83 -9.25 -12.81
C ARG A 132 -5.67 -8.53 -12.13
N PHE A 133 -4.63 -9.27 -11.78
CA PHE A 133 -3.39 -8.69 -11.29
C PHE A 133 -2.51 -8.28 -12.44
N ILE A 134 -1.96 -7.08 -12.37
CA ILE A 134 -1.14 -6.46 -13.40
C ILE A 134 0.19 -6.00 -12.81
N THR A 135 1.13 -5.57 -13.65
CA THR A 135 2.37 -4.97 -13.16
C THR A 135 2.14 -3.54 -12.72
N LEU A 136 3.03 -3.03 -11.87
CA LEU A 136 3.00 -1.62 -11.46
C LEU A 136 3.17 -0.67 -12.66
N ASP A 137 4.05 -1.01 -13.62
CA ASP A 137 4.18 -0.27 -14.88
C ASP A 137 2.84 -0.14 -15.61
N GLU A 138 2.12 -1.25 -15.73
CA GLU A 138 0.80 -1.24 -16.35
C GLU A 138 -0.17 -0.40 -15.53
N ALA A 139 -0.16 -0.48 -14.20
CA ALA A 139 -1.04 0.29 -13.31
C ALA A 139 -0.82 1.80 -13.46
N LEU A 140 0.44 2.22 -13.60
CA LEU A 140 0.84 3.63 -13.73
C LEU A 140 0.50 4.26 -15.07
N ALA A 141 0.14 3.48 -16.10
CA ALA A 141 -0.32 4.01 -17.38
C ALA A 141 -1.70 4.70 -17.29
N ASN A 142 -2.55 4.30 -16.33
CA ASN A 142 -3.86 4.92 -16.09
C ASN A 142 -4.33 4.69 -14.63
N PRO A 143 -3.64 5.27 -13.64
CA PRO A 143 -3.95 5.04 -12.23
C PRO A 143 -5.21 5.78 -11.80
N ALA A 144 -5.96 5.20 -10.88
CA ALA A 144 -7.04 5.89 -10.19
C ALA A 144 -6.49 7.07 -9.36
N PRO A 145 -7.33 8.06 -9.00
CA PRO A 145 -6.93 9.13 -8.10
C PRO A 145 -6.35 8.57 -6.80
N ALA A 146 -5.19 9.09 -6.38
CA ALA A 146 -4.56 8.72 -5.13
C ALA A 146 -5.45 9.12 -3.94
N LEU A 147 -5.30 8.41 -2.82
CA LEU A 147 -5.85 8.85 -1.55
C LEU A 147 -5.16 10.16 -1.13
N ASN A 148 -5.91 11.27 -1.06
CA ASN A 148 -5.39 12.53 -0.52
C ASN A 148 -5.33 12.45 1.01
N GLU A 149 -4.14 12.56 1.59
CA GLU A 149 -3.94 12.50 3.05
C GLU A 149 -4.42 13.73 3.84
N THR A 150 -4.71 14.85 3.16
CA THR A 150 -5.01 16.13 3.83
C THR A 150 -6.23 16.10 4.76
N LEU A 151 -7.02 15.04 4.77
CA LEU A 151 -8.23 14.92 5.60
C LEU A 151 -8.19 13.82 6.67
N SER A 152 -7.15 12.98 6.74
CA SER A 152 -7.16 11.77 7.59
C SER A 152 -6.20 11.74 8.78
N TYR A 153 -5.28 12.70 8.93
CA TYR A 153 -4.25 12.66 9.99
C TYR A 153 -4.41 13.65 11.14
N HIS A 154 -5.40 14.53 11.11
CA HIS A 154 -5.56 15.56 12.16
C HIS A 154 -6.16 15.07 13.48
N GLN A 155 -6.21 13.75 13.75
CA GLN A 155 -6.87 13.27 14.99
C GLN A 155 -6.13 12.24 15.84
N GLN A 156 -4.91 11.80 15.51
CA GLN A 156 -4.20 10.88 16.41
C GLN A 156 -2.69 10.81 16.11
N SER A 157 -1.95 11.79 16.63
CA SER A 157 -0.49 11.68 16.72
C SER A 157 -0.06 12.00 18.16
N ASP A 158 -0.17 11.01 19.03
CA ASP A 158 0.69 10.92 20.21
C ASP A 158 1.28 9.50 20.24
N ASN A 159 2.61 9.45 20.10
CA ASN A 159 3.54 8.35 20.40
C ASN A 159 3.55 7.10 19.49
N PHE A 160 4.38 7.09 18.44
CA PHE A 160 4.96 5.83 17.94
C PHE A 160 6.40 6.00 17.45
N ASN A 161 7.34 5.33 18.14
CA ASN A 161 8.74 5.18 17.76
C ASN A 161 8.95 3.98 16.82
N ASN A 162 9.76 4.21 15.78
CA ASN A 162 10.60 3.29 15.00
C ASN A 162 10.13 1.84 14.76
N PHE A 163 9.48 1.60 13.62
CA PHE A 163 9.51 0.31 12.92
C PHE A 163 9.73 0.52 11.41
N SER A 164 10.77 -0.09 10.86
CA SER A 164 11.03 -0.15 9.42
C SER A 164 10.32 -1.38 8.85
N PHE A 165 9.27 -1.18 8.05
CA PHE A 165 8.54 -2.24 7.37
C PHE A 165 8.93 -2.32 5.88
N PHE A 166 9.15 -3.54 5.36
CA PHE A 166 9.25 -3.80 3.92
C PHE A 166 7.83 -3.91 3.34
N THR A 167 7.50 -3.03 2.40
CA THR A 167 6.18 -2.97 1.74
C THR A 167 6.21 -3.80 0.46
N HIS A 168 5.23 -4.68 0.24
CA HIS A 168 5.09 -5.49 -0.98
C HIS A 168 3.67 -5.31 -1.53
N TYR A 169 3.54 -5.12 -2.85
CA TYR A 169 2.28 -4.70 -3.48
C TYR A 169 1.59 -5.80 -4.27
N ILE A 170 0.30 -5.60 -4.46
CA ILE A 170 -0.53 -6.35 -5.38
C ILE A 170 -1.34 -5.31 -6.18
N ASP A 171 -1.07 -5.18 -7.48
CA ASP A 171 -1.75 -4.23 -8.36
C ASP A 171 -2.91 -4.92 -9.09
N VAL A 172 -4.07 -4.26 -9.18
CA VAL A 172 -5.30 -4.85 -9.73
C VAL A 172 -5.97 -3.97 -10.79
N SER A 173 -6.45 -4.59 -11.87
CA SER A 173 -7.24 -3.96 -12.93
C SER A 173 -8.52 -4.75 -13.18
N LYS A 174 -9.64 -4.06 -13.31
CA LYS A 174 -10.89 -4.64 -13.80
C LYS A 174 -10.86 -4.70 -15.34
N SER A 175 -11.35 -5.78 -15.93
CA SER A 175 -11.53 -5.92 -17.38
C SER A 175 -12.65 -5.02 -17.89
#